data_AF-A0A2Z5X4X8-F1
#
_entry.id   AF-A0A2Z5X4X8-F1
#
_cell.length_a   1.000
_cell.length_b   1.000
_cell.length_c   1.000
_cell.angle_alpha   90.00
_cell.angle_beta   90.00
_cell.angle_gamma   90.00
#
_symmetry.space_group_name_H-M   'P 1'
#
loop_
_entity.id
_entity.type
_entity.pdbx_description
1 polymer ?
#
loop_
_entity_poly.entity_id
_entity_poly.type
_entity_poly.pdbx_seq_one_letter_code
_entity_poly.pdbx_strand_id
1 'polypeptide(L)'
;MQLANISSLSGLDISHSDTESDLFTYFAHQLDPSITWQDLEWVQSISPLPLVLKGILRADDAIRAVEAGAKAIIVSNHGGRQLDGAIASLNALSEVVDAVAGSVDVLVDGGIRRGTDVIKALALGAKAVLLGRPILWELAMAGEEGVSHVLQLLHDEIDVSMALCGCREIQDIEPSLLVQTIRT
;
A
#
# COMPACT_ATOMS: atom_id res chain seq x y z
N MET A 1 -26.48 -2.78 10.54
CA MET A 1 -25.19 -2.13 10.23
C MET A 1 -25.25 -1.69 8.78
N GLN A 2 -25.32 -0.38 8.53
CA GLN A 2 -25.35 0.18 7.17
C GLN A 2 -23.90 0.51 6.81
N LEU A 3 -23.31 -0.27 5.92
CA LEU A 3 -21.96 0.00 5.40
C LEU A 3 -22.09 1.14 4.39
N ALA A 4 -21.34 2.25 4.59
CA ALA A 4 -21.48 3.48 3.79
C ALA A 4 -21.32 3.28 2.27
N ASN A 5 -20.69 2.18 1.85
CA ASN A 5 -20.32 1.90 0.47
C ASN A 5 -21.10 0.70 -0.13
N ILE A 6 -21.94 0.02 0.65
CA ILE A 6 -22.74 -1.12 0.21
C ILE A 6 -24.21 -0.75 0.45
N SER A 7 -24.84 -0.23 -0.60
CA SER A 7 -26.22 0.26 -0.56
C SER A 7 -27.24 -0.87 -0.47
N SER A 8 -26.94 -2.07 -1.00
CA SER A 8 -27.66 -3.31 -0.69
C SER A 8 -26.83 -4.55 -1.04
N LEU A 9 -27.15 -5.68 -0.39
CA LEU A 9 -26.67 -7.02 -0.78
C LEU A 9 -27.68 -7.73 -1.71
N SER A 10 -28.79 -7.07 -2.07
CA SER A 10 -29.87 -7.67 -2.85
C SER A 10 -29.47 -7.81 -4.31
N GLY A 11 -29.42 -9.05 -4.82
CA GLY A 11 -29.07 -9.36 -6.21
C GLY A 11 -27.64 -9.87 -6.41
N LEU A 12 -26.85 -10.00 -5.34
CA LEU A 12 -25.60 -10.74 -5.38
C LEU A 12 -25.91 -12.23 -5.22
N ASP A 13 -25.48 -13.05 -6.18
CA ASP A 13 -25.63 -14.51 -6.12
C ASP A 13 -24.50 -15.08 -5.25
N ILE A 14 -24.66 -14.94 -3.94
CA ILE A 14 -23.65 -15.33 -2.97
C ILE A 14 -23.93 -16.77 -2.54
N SER A 15 -23.12 -17.71 -3.03
CA SER A 15 -23.18 -19.10 -2.60
C SER A 15 -22.80 -19.22 -1.13
N HIS A 16 -23.64 -19.88 -0.33
CA HIS A 16 -23.35 -20.17 1.07
C HIS A 16 -22.26 -21.24 1.20
N SER A 17 -21.20 -20.93 1.94
CA SER A 17 -20.18 -21.90 2.34
C SER A 17 -20.14 -22.02 3.88
N ASP A 18 -20.05 -23.25 4.39
CA ASP A 18 -19.99 -23.49 5.84
C ASP A 18 -18.63 -23.12 6.47
N THR A 19 -17.61 -22.81 5.66
CA THR A 19 -16.22 -22.67 6.11
C THR A 19 -15.58 -21.31 5.82
N GLU A 20 -16.03 -20.58 4.80
CA GLU A 20 -15.45 -19.29 4.40
C GLU A 20 -16.49 -18.17 4.39
N SER A 21 -16.00 -16.93 4.35
CA SER A 21 -16.89 -15.78 4.18
C SER A 21 -17.51 -15.82 2.78
N ASP A 22 -18.82 -16.00 2.74
CA ASP A 22 -19.67 -15.89 1.55
C ASP A 22 -19.31 -14.69 0.64
N LEU A 23 -19.05 -13.52 1.24
CA LEU A 23 -18.63 -12.32 0.50
C LEU A 23 -17.24 -12.47 -0.14
N PHE A 24 -16.30 -13.11 0.57
CA PHE A 24 -14.97 -13.40 0.02
C PHE A 24 -15.08 -14.34 -1.19
N THR A 25 -15.87 -15.40 -1.08
CA THR A 25 -16.12 -16.35 -2.18
C THR A 25 -16.70 -15.64 -3.40
N TYR A 26 -17.72 -14.79 -3.21
CA TYR A 26 -18.30 -14.00 -4.29
C TYR A 26 -17.25 -13.14 -5.00
N PHE A 27 -16.42 -12.40 -4.25
CA PHE A 27 -15.37 -11.57 -4.86
C PHE A 27 -14.32 -12.41 -5.57
N ALA A 28 -13.89 -13.53 -4.98
CA ALA A 28 -12.89 -14.40 -5.57
C ALA A 28 -13.31 -14.93 -6.95
N HIS A 29 -14.61 -15.22 -7.13
CA HIS A 29 -15.16 -15.66 -8.43
C HIS A 29 -15.20 -14.57 -9.50
N GLN A 30 -15.14 -13.29 -9.13
CA GLN A 30 -15.11 -12.17 -10.07
C GLN A 30 -13.68 -11.77 -10.47
N LEU A 31 -12.66 -12.35 -9.82
CA LEU A 31 -11.27 -12.09 -10.17
C LEU A 31 -10.90 -12.83 -11.45
N ASP A 32 -10.48 -12.08 -12.46
CA ASP A 32 -9.99 -12.64 -13.71
C ASP A 32 -8.47 -12.90 -13.63
N PRO A 33 -8.01 -14.16 -13.64
CA PRO A 33 -6.59 -14.48 -13.58
C PRO A 33 -5.87 -14.25 -14.92
N SER A 34 -6.59 -13.92 -16.00
CA SER A 34 -6.02 -13.68 -17.33
C SER A 34 -5.56 -12.24 -17.56
N ILE A 35 -5.74 -11.35 -16.57
CA ILE A 35 -5.34 -9.94 -16.65
C ILE A 35 -3.85 -9.80 -16.98
N THR A 36 -3.57 -8.91 -17.91
CA THR A 36 -2.26 -8.54 -18.40
C THR A 36 -2.07 -7.02 -18.35
N TRP A 37 -0.89 -6.55 -18.75
CA TRP A 37 -0.61 -5.12 -18.92
C TRP A 37 -1.51 -4.44 -19.96
N GLN A 38 -2.03 -5.18 -20.96
CA GLN A 38 -2.90 -4.62 -22.01
C GLN A 38 -4.24 -4.17 -21.43
N ASP A 39 -4.74 -4.84 -20.40
CA ASP A 39 -6.01 -4.53 -19.76
C ASP A 39 -5.99 -3.18 -19.04
N LEU A 40 -4.80 -2.65 -18.74
CA LEU A 40 -4.66 -1.31 -18.16
C LEU A 40 -5.09 -0.21 -19.13
N GLU A 41 -4.99 -0.43 -20.45
CA GLU A 41 -5.52 0.50 -21.46
C GLU A 41 -7.05 0.58 -21.35
N TRP A 42 -7.71 -0.57 -21.17
CA TRP A 42 -9.15 -0.62 -20.96
C TRP A 42 -9.56 0.09 -19.67
N VAL A 43 -8.88 -0.17 -18.54
CA VAL A 43 -9.15 0.51 -17.26
C VAL A 43 -9.04 2.03 -17.40
N GLN A 44 -8.03 2.52 -18.11
CA GLN A 44 -7.85 3.95 -18.38
C GLN A 44 -8.92 4.52 -19.33
N SER A 45 -9.45 3.71 -20.25
CA SER A 45 -10.48 4.15 -21.19
C SER A 45 -11.85 4.41 -20.54
N ILE A 46 -12.12 3.73 -19.42
CA ILE A 46 -13.43 3.80 -18.74
C ILE A 46 -13.44 4.77 -17.56
N SER A 47 -12.31 5.36 -17.18
CA SER A 47 -12.21 6.29 -16.06
C SER A 47 -11.16 7.39 -16.31
N PRO A 48 -11.49 8.67 -16.06
CA PRO A 48 -10.52 9.76 -16.17
C PRO A 48 -9.59 9.87 -14.95
N LEU A 49 -9.79 9.04 -13.92
CA LEU A 49 -9.01 9.10 -12.69
C LEU A 49 -7.58 8.57 -12.90
N PRO A 50 -6.58 9.11 -12.16
CA PRO A 50 -5.21 8.58 -12.20
C PRO A 50 -5.16 7.09 -11.84
N LEU A 51 -4.58 6.28 -12.72
CA LEU A 51 -4.34 4.86 -12.45
C LEU A 51 -3.14 4.71 -11.50
N VAL A 52 -3.33 4.06 -10.37
CA VAL A 52 -2.27 3.71 -9.41
C VAL A 52 -2.16 2.20 -9.31
N LEU A 53 -1.00 1.64 -9.63
CA LEU A 53 -0.79 0.19 -9.62
C LEU A 53 -0.25 -0.28 -8.27
N LYS A 54 -0.96 -1.21 -7.64
CA LYS A 54 -0.62 -1.76 -6.32
C LYS A 54 -0.22 -3.22 -6.43
N GLY A 55 0.89 -3.58 -5.78
CA GLY A 55 1.38 -4.95 -5.80
C GLY A 55 2.73 -5.13 -6.49
N ILE A 56 3.37 -4.02 -6.89
CA ILE A 56 4.67 -4.05 -7.58
C ILE A 56 5.77 -4.32 -6.54
N LEU A 57 6.59 -5.34 -6.79
CA LEU A 57 7.70 -5.75 -5.89
C LEU A 57 9.04 -5.88 -6.63
N ARG A 58 9.10 -5.53 -7.92
CA ARG A 58 10.28 -5.70 -8.78
C ARG A 58 10.52 -4.46 -9.65
N ALA A 59 11.77 -4.17 -9.98
CA ALA A 59 12.14 -3.07 -10.88
C ALA A 59 11.49 -3.19 -12.27
N ASP A 60 11.51 -4.38 -12.87
CA ASP A 60 11.01 -4.59 -14.23
C ASP A 60 9.50 -4.36 -14.36
N ASP A 61 8.72 -4.81 -13.37
CA ASP A 61 7.28 -4.52 -13.31
C ASP A 61 7.01 -3.03 -13.04
N ALA A 62 7.87 -2.34 -12.28
CA ALA A 62 7.75 -0.90 -12.05
C ALA A 62 7.95 -0.10 -13.35
N ILE A 63 8.94 -0.48 -14.17
CA ILE A 63 9.17 0.12 -15.48
C ILE A 63 7.95 -0.10 -16.38
N ARG A 64 7.45 -1.35 -16.46
CA ARG A 64 6.25 -1.67 -17.25
C ARG A 64 5.00 -0.92 -16.77
N ALA A 65 4.86 -0.71 -15.47
CA ALA A 65 3.76 0.07 -14.91
C ALA A 65 3.79 1.52 -15.42
N VAL A 66 4.97 2.15 -15.45
CA VAL A 66 5.15 3.50 -15.99
C VAL A 66 4.86 3.52 -17.49
N GLU A 67 5.40 2.56 -18.25
CA GLU A 67 5.15 2.43 -19.70
C GLU A 67 3.66 2.25 -20.02
N ALA A 68 2.93 1.52 -19.18
CA ALA A 68 1.49 1.31 -19.30
C ALA A 68 0.63 2.50 -18.82
N GLY A 69 1.25 3.62 -18.45
CA GLY A 69 0.55 4.87 -18.14
C GLY A 69 0.16 5.06 -16.68
N ALA A 70 0.62 4.20 -15.75
CA ALA A 70 0.40 4.40 -14.33
C ALA A 70 0.91 5.77 -13.86
N LYS A 71 0.17 6.42 -12.96
CA LYS A 71 0.50 7.74 -12.40
C LYS A 71 1.20 7.66 -11.05
N ALA A 72 1.09 6.52 -10.39
CA ALA A 72 1.85 6.16 -9.21
C ALA A 72 1.92 4.65 -9.05
N ILE A 73 2.88 4.18 -8.24
CA ILE A 73 3.05 2.77 -7.90
C ILE A 73 2.96 2.61 -6.39
N ILE A 74 2.32 1.52 -5.93
CA ILE A 74 2.32 1.12 -4.52
C ILE A 74 3.11 -0.18 -4.40
N VAL A 75 4.28 -0.09 -3.77
CA VAL A 75 5.10 -1.23 -3.38
C VAL A 75 4.38 -1.97 -2.27
N SER A 76 3.91 -3.18 -2.58
CA SER A 76 3.00 -3.91 -1.69
C SER A 76 3.07 -5.40 -1.95
N ASN A 77 3.09 -6.19 -0.88
CA ASN A 77 2.85 -7.63 -0.93
C ASN A 77 1.45 -8.00 -0.42
N HIS A 78 0.51 -7.05 -0.53
CA HIS A 78 -0.87 -7.18 -0.07
C HIS A 78 -0.97 -7.46 1.45
N GLY A 79 -0.01 -6.93 2.22
CA GLY A 79 0.10 -7.17 3.65
C GLY A 79 0.50 -8.60 4.00
N GLY A 80 1.19 -9.32 3.12
CA GLY A 80 1.64 -10.69 3.30
C GLY A 80 0.53 -11.72 3.20
N ARG A 81 -0.43 -11.52 2.28
CA ARG A 81 -1.64 -12.36 2.16
C ARG A 81 -1.78 -13.09 0.83
N GLN A 82 -0.90 -12.82 -0.14
CA GLN A 82 -0.99 -13.37 -1.49
C GLN A 82 0.01 -14.52 -1.66
N LEU A 83 1.24 -14.22 -2.08
CA LEU A 83 2.31 -15.21 -2.16
C LEU A 83 3.09 -15.24 -0.84
N ASP A 84 3.04 -16.36 -0.13
CA ASP A 84 3.90 -16.58 1.04
C ASP A 84 5.37 -16.70 0.62
N GLY A 85 6.27 -16.17 1.46
CA GLY A 85 7.70 -16.04 1.13
C GLY A 85 8.04 -14.90 0.14
N ALA A 86 7.06 -14.11 -0.30
CA ALA A 86 7.34 -12.89 -1.06
C ALA A 86 8.18 -11.90 -0.24
N ILE A 87 8.99 -11.10 -0.93
CA ILE A 87 9.84 -10.08 -0.31
C ILE A 87 9.01 -9.10 0.53
N ALA A 88 9.57 -8.65 1.65
CA ALA A 88 9.00 -7.55 2.41
C ALA A 88 8.97 -6.29 1.53
N SER A 89 7.84 -5.55 1.52
CA SER A 89 7.67 -4.36 0.70
C SER A 89 8.76 -3.31 0.91
N LEU A 90 9.18 -3.06 2.15
CA LEU A 90 10.29 -2.14 2.45
C LEU A 90 11.61 -2.60 1.82
N ASN A 91 11.86 -3.90 1.70
CA ASN A 91 13.07 -4.45 1.10
C ASN A 91 13.06 -4.39 -0.43
N ALA A 92 11.88 -4.32 -1.05
CA ALA A 92 11.70 -4.11 -2.49
C ALA A 92 11.68 -2.62 -2.89
N LEU A 93 11.44 -1.74 -1.92
CA LEU A 93 11.16 -0.32 -2.16
C LEU A 93 12.26 0.39 -2.95
N SER A 94 13.52 0.31 -2.50
CA SER A 94 14.62 1.02 -3.17
C SER A 94 14.79 0.60 -4.62
N GLU A 95 14.70 -0.70 -4.90
CA GLU A 95 14.81 -1.21 -6.28
C GLU A 95 13.70 -0.64 -7.18
N VAL A 96 12.47 -0.53 -6.67
CA VAL A 96 11.34 0.05 -7.41
C VAL A 96 11.51 1.56 -7.59
N VAL A 97 11.92 2.29 -6.55
CA VAL A 97 12.16 3.74 -6.61
C VAL A 97 13.25 4.06 -7.64
N ASP A 98 14.36 3.33 -7.61
CA ASP A 98 15.47 3.51 -8.55
C ASP A 98 15.03 3.23 -9.99
N ALA A 99 14.22 2.19 -10.20
CA ALA A 99 13.75 1.79 -11.52
C ALA A 99 12.85 2.84 -12.19
N VAL A 100 12.03 3.56 -11.43
CA VAL A 100 11.16 4.62 -11.98
C VAL A 100 11.86 5.97 -12.08
N ALA A 101 13.02 6.16 -11.42
CA ALA A 101 13.85 7.35 -11.54
C ALA A 101 13.07 8.69 -11.42
N GLY A 102 12.08 8.73 -10.53
CA GLY A 102 11.24 9.91 -10.30
C GLY A 102 10.19 10.20 -11.38
N SER A 103 9.94 9.29 -12.32
CA SER A 103 8.92 9.46 -13.37
C SER A 103 7.48 9.45 -12.81
N VAL A 104 7.26 8.76 -11.69
CA VAL A 104 6.00 8.68 -10.96
C VAL A 104 6.25 8.63 -9.45
N ASP A 105 5.24 9.01 -8.66
CA ASP A 105 5.30 8.85 -7.21
C ASP A 105 5.27 7.34 -6.84
N VAL A 106 6.09 6.96 -5.86
CA VAL A 106 6.12 5.61 -5.30
C VAL A 106 5.61 5.65 -3.86
N LEU A 107 4.58 4.88 -3.55
CA LEU A 107 4.07 4.70 -2.20
C LEU A 107 4.39 3.28 -1.72
N VAL A 108 4.26 3.02 -0.42
CA VAL A 108 4.53 1.70 0.15
C VAL A 108 3.54 1.34 1.26
N ASP A 109 3.10 0.08 1.30
CA ASP A 109 2.33 -0.48 2.41
C ASP A 109 3.01 -1.71 3.01
N GLY A 110 2.41 -2.29 4.05
CA GLY A 110 2.89 -3.53 4.66
C GLY A 110 3.88 -3.27 5.80
N GLY A 111 3.53 -3.76 6.99
CA GLY A 111 4.41 -3.69 8.16
C GLY A 111 4.55 -2.34 8.87
N ILE A 112 4.09 -1.22 8.29
CA ILE A 112 4.19 0.12 8.94
C ILE A 112 3.38 0.18 10.24
N ARG A 113 4.05 0.33 11.38
CA ARG A 113 3.40 0.39 12.72
C ARG A 113 3.93 1.52 13.61
N ARG A 114 5.07 2.09 13.27
CA ARG A 114 5.72 3.16 14.02
C ARG A 114 6.07 4.35 13.15
N GLY A 115 6.22 5.53 13.76
CA GLY A 115 6.71 6.72 13.06
C GLY A 115 8.08 6.48 12.42
N THR A 116 8.98 5.75 13.08
CA THR A 116 10.28 5.36 12.51
C THR A 116 10.18 4.46 11.28
N ASP A 117 9.11 3.66 11.12
CA ASP A 117 8.89 2.89 9.89
C ASP A 117 8.55 3.82 8.72
N VAL A 118 7.81 4.90 9.00
CA VAL A 118 7.50 5.94 8.01
C VAL A 118 8.76 6.67 7.60
N ILE A 119 9.59 7.12 8.55
CA ILE A 119 10.86 7.80 8.25
C ILE A 119 11.76 6.90 7.40
N LYS A 120 11.88 5.60 7.72
CA LYS A 120 12.64 4.65 6.89
C LYS A 120 12.10 4.55 5.48
N ALA A 121 10.79 4.43 5.31
CA ALA A 121 10.17 4.35 3.99
C ALA A 121 10.42 5.62 3.16
N LEU A 122 10.26 6.80 3.76
CA LEU A 122 10.51 8.08 3.12
C LEU A 122 12.00 8.24 2.74
N ALA A 123 12.91 7.88 3.65
CA ALA A 123 14.35 7.91 3.39
C ALA A 123 14.78 6.93 2.27
N LEU A 124 14.03 5.85 2.04
CA LEU A 124 14.23 4.94 0.89
C LEU A 124 13.54 5.43 -0.40
N GLY A 125 12.95 6.62 -0.39
CA GLY A 125 12.39 7.29 -1.55
C GLY A 125 10.88 7.10 -1.77
N ALA A 126 10.15 6.52 -0.81
CA ALA A 126 8.70 6.56 -0.88
C ALA A 126 8.18 8.01 -0.72
N LYS A 127 7.16 8.36 -1.49
CA LYS A 127 6.39 9.60 -1.35
C LYS A 127 5.49 9.60 -0.11
N ALA A 128 4.91 8.44 0.19
CA ALA A 128 3.98 8.23 1.29
C ALA A 128 3.89 6.74 1.67
N VAL A 129 3.41 6.48 2.88
CA VAL A 129 3.08 5.14 3.37
C VAL A 129 1.57 4.93 3.43
N LEU A 130 1.12 3.67 3.35
CA LEU A 130 -0.28 3.30 3.57
C LEU A 130 -0.43 2.34 4.75
N LEU A 131 -1.53 2.51 5.49
CA LEU A 131 -1.91 1.68 6.62
C LEU A 131 -3.08 0.77 6.24
N GLY A 132 -3.02 -0.49 6.69
CA GLY A 132 -4.10 -1.45 6.52
C GLY A 132 -4.64 -1.90 7.87
N ARG A 133 -4.06 -2.97 8.40
CA ARG A 133 -4.55 -3.62 9.63
C ARG A 133 -4.71 -2.69 10.86
N PRO A 134 -3.78 -1.76 11.18
CA PRO A 134 -3.97 -0.86 12.33
C PRO A 134 -5.30 -0.11 12.31
N ILE A 135 -5.72 0.35 11.13
CA ILE A 135 -7.00 1.05 10.97
C ILE A 135 -8.17 0.13 11.34
N LEU A 136 -8.16 -1.11 10.86
CA LEU A 136 -9.23 -2.08 11.15
C LEU A 136 -9.27 -2.50 12.62
N TRP A 137 -8.11 -2.66 13.27
CA TRP A 137 -8.03 -3.02 14.68
C TRP A 137 -8.64 -1.95 15.56
N GLU A 138 -8.29 -0.70 15.30
CA GLU A 138 -8.74 0.44 16.11
C GLU A 138 -10.20 0.77 15.83
N LEU A 139 -10.64 0.60 14.58
CA LEU A 139 -12.05 0.67 14.24
C LEU A 139 -12.87 -0.37 15.01
N ALA A 140 -12.36 -1.60 15.17
CA ALA A 140 -13.03 -2.63 15.94
C ALA A 140 -13.02 -2.36 17.46
N MET A 141 -11.97 -1.72 17.96
CA MET A 141 -11.82 -1.43 19.40
C MET A 141 -12.65 -0.23 19.86
N ALA A 142 -12.59 0.89 19.13
CA ALA A 142 -13.19 2.15 19.54
C ALA A 142 -13.79 2.95 18.38
N GLY A 143 -14.12 2.30 17.27
CA GLY A 143 -14.76 2.96 16.13
C GLY A 143 -13.90 4.07 15.55
N GLU A 144 -14.56 5.18 15.18
CA GLU A 144 -13.90 6.36 14.63
C GLU A 144 -12.88 6.99 15.59
N GLU A 145 -13.16 6.99 16.90
CA GLU A 145 -12.25 7.54 17.91
C GLU A 145 -10.94 6.75 17.97
N GLY A 146 -11.01 5.41 17.88
CA GLY A 146 -9.82 4.56 17.82
C GLY A 146 -8.98 4.84 16.58
N VAL A 147 -9.63 4.93 15.41
CA VAL A 147 -8.92 5.26 14.15
C VAL A 147 -8.27 6.64 14.23
N SER A 148 -8.98 7.63 14.77
CA SER A 148 -8.43 8.98 14.96
C SER A 148 -7.23 8.96 15.92
N HIS A 149 -7.33 8.20 17.01
CA HIS A 149 -6.26 8.06 17.98
C HIS A 149 -4.99 7.44 17.39
N VAL A 150 -5.09 6.35 16.62
CA VAL A 150 -3.91 5.70 16.05
C VAL A 150 -3.25 6.54 14.95
N LEU A 151 -4.04 7.31 14.19
CA LEU A 151 -3.50 8.27 13.23
C LEU A 151 -2.76 9.40 13.93
N GLN A 152 -3.31 9.94 15.03
CA GLN A 152 -2.63 10.95 15.84
C GLN A 152 -1.35 10.38 16.49
N LEU A 153 -1.40 9.17 17.03
CA LEU A 153 -0.23 8.52 17.62
C LEU A 153 0.90 8.35 16.59
N LEU A 154 0.56 7.92 15.37
CA LEU A 154 1.54 7.80 14.30
C LEU A 154 2.12 9.15 13.89
N HIS A 155 1.29 10.21 13.84
CA HIS A 155 1.73 11.57 13.60
C HIS A 155 2.73 12.04 14.67
N ASP A 156 2.39 11.88 15.95
CA ASP A 156 3.25 12.27 17.08
C ASP A 156 4.59 11.49 17.05
N GLU A 157 4.55 10.19 16.73
CA GLU A 157 5.75 9.39 16.56
C GLU A 157 6.62 9.85 15.38
N ILE A 158 6.02 10.29 14.27
CA ILE A 158 6.73 10.87 13.11
C ILE A 158 7.43 12.15 13.55
N ASP A 159 6.72 13.07 14.21
CA ASP A 159 7.28 14.34 14.68
C ASP A 159 8.48 14.13 15.61
N VAL A 160 8.35 13.23 16.59
CA VAL A 160 9.45 12.88 17.50
C VAL A 160 10.61 12.24 16.73
N SER A 161 10.34 11.35 15.78
CA SER A 161 11.38 10.69 14.98
C SER A 161 12.14 11.69 14.11
N MET A 162 11.45 12.61 13.45
CA MET A 162 12.05 13.69 12.66
C MET A 162 12.94 14.58 13.53
N ALA A 163 12.44 15.02 14.69
CA ALA A 163 13.20 15.85 15.63
C ALA A 163 14.49 15.15 16.10
N LEU A 164 14.43 13.85 16.40
CA LEU A 164 15.59 13.06 16.84
C LEU A 164 16.57 12.76 15.70
N CYS A 165 16.10 12.72 14.46
CA CYS A 165 16.93 12.59 13.26
C CYS A 165 17.50 13.94 12.74
N GLY A 166 17.09 15.06 13.34
CA GLY A 166 17.50 16.40 12.89
C GLY A 166 16.80 16.87 11.61
N CYS A 167 15.66 16.26 11.25
CA CYS A 167 14.83 16.66 10.12
C CYS A 167 13.77 17.66 10.60
N ARG A 168 13.70 18.85 10.02
CA ARG A 168 12.66 19.84 10.31
C ARG A 168 11.46 19.66 9.39
N GLU A 169 11.72 19.31 8.14
CA GLU A 169 10.73 19.14 7.09
C GLU A 169 10.88 17.75 6.46
N ILE A 170 9.85 17.26 5.79
CA ILE A 170 9.87 15.93 5.15
C ILE A 170 10.99 15.82 4.11
N GLN A 171 11.35 16.94 3.47
CA GLN A 171 12.43 17.02 2.48
C GLN A 171 13.82 16.81 3.10
N ASP A 172 13.96 16.97 4.42
CA ASP A 172 15.22 16.72 5.13
C ASP A 172 15.44 15.20 5.37
N ILE A 173 14.45 14.36 5.06
CA ILE A 173 14.53 12.91 5.23
C ILE A 173 15.27 12.32 4.02
N GLU A 174 16.57 12.11 4.18
CA GLU A 174 17.45 11.62 3.11
C GLU A 174 17.89 10.15 3.34
N PRO A 175 18.32 9.44 2.28
CA PRO A 175 18.87 8.08 2.40
C PRO A 175 20.04 7.97 3.39
N SER A 176 20.77 9.06 3.64
CA SER A 176 21.90 9.14 4.57
C SER A 176 21.52 8.88 6.04
N LEU A 177 20.23 8.97 6.37
CA LEU A 177 19.70 8.62 7.70
C LEU A 177 19.72 7.11 7.98
N LEU A 178 19.88 6.29 6.95
CA LEU A 178 19.81 4.84 7.06
C LEU A 178 21.18 4.23 6.86
N VAL A 179 21.47 3.20 7.66
CA VAL A 179 22.57 2.28 7.41
C VAL A 179 21.95 0.96 7.00
N GLN A 180 22.10 0.59 5.72
CA GLN A 180 21.74 -0.76 5.28
C GLN A 180 22.77 -1.74 5.84
N THR A 181 22.32 -2.64 6.70
CA THR A 181 23.14 -3.76 7.14
C THR A 181 23.23 -4.75 5.98
N ILE A 182 24.45 -5.15 5.62
CA ILE A 182 24.76 -6.00 4.46
C ILE A 182 23.86 -7.25 4.46
N ARG A 183 23.22 -7.52 3.31
CA ARG A 183 22.56 -8.80 3.03
C ARG A 183 23.63 -9.90 2.98
N THR A 184 23.78 -10.69 4.04
CA THR A 184 24.47 -11.99 3.98
C THR A 184 23.58 -13.03 3.35
#